data_AF-A0A8H9IAP2-F1
#
_entry.id   AF-A0A8H9IAP2-F1
#
_cell.length_a   1.000
_cell.length_b   1.000
_cell.length_c   1.000
_cell.angle_alpha   90.00
_cell.angle_beta   90.00
_cell.angle_gamma   90.00
#
_symmetry.space_group_name_H-M   'P 1'
#
loop_
_entity.id
_entity.type
_entity.pdbx_description
1 polymer ?
#
loop_
_entity_poly.entity_id
_entity_poly.type
_entity_poly.pdbx_seq_one_letter_code
_entity_poly.pdbx_strand_id
1 'polypeptide(L)'
;MNQPAVNTQPTSNKSDAETMNAPTQPVKKDVGKPRFLQYMEVPSQYHEVDEQTLRDRIPPLRRAYLNRRERLETASRELERLRKAVSALEAQQEETNASWRRDFLNGFGKQSKAVRDQLKQKANWQIEAEQQREMIELLEPQVTWLRVHTHYARTSLGVAQYQLYDYVAHNTMLAVAKEFAESGIAEKLYETLPALFSRIERELSNRDLNDQQLKRLQYAAVGELLLSYRPEKLSTIQVEDSEKYPKLDFEADPSEFRSFLGVRKRVTEAEEKMDVIPNLEEIDKA
;
A
#
# COMPACT_ATOMS: atom_id res chain seq x y z
N MET A 1 -27.68 63.30 -52.31
CA MET A 1 -26.29 63.79 -52.28
C MET A 1 -25.38 62.58 -52.14
N ASN A 2 -24.50 62.43 -53.15
CA ASN A 2 -23.19 61.78 -53.17
C ASN A 2 -23.02 60.29 -52.77
N GLN A 3 -22.85 59.44 -53.79
CA GLN A 3 -21.63 58.59 -53.91
C GLN A 3 -20.43 59.49 -54.32
N PRO A 4 -19.13 59.08 -54.38
CA PRO A 4 -18.49 57.74 -54.44
C PRO A 4 -17.28 57.65 -53.44
N ALA A 5 -16.34 56.68 -53.38
CA ALA A 5 -15.49 55.98 -54.35
C ALA A 5 -14.92 54.70 -53.66
N VAL A 6 -14.82 53.51 -54.28
CA VAL A 6 -14.01 53.04 -55.43
C VAL A 6 -12.50 53.13 -55.19
N ASN A 7 -11.83 51.96 -55.09
CA ASN A 7 -10.69 51.58 -55.95
C ASN A 7 -10.34 50.08 -55.74
N THR A 8 -10.66 49.21 -56.70
CA THR A 8 -9.76 48.57 -57.73
C THR A 8 -8.74 47.58 -57.15
N GLN A 9 -8.94 46.25 -57.29
CA GLN A 9 -8.62 45.37 -58.46
C GLN A 9 -7.11 45.23 -58.77
N PRO A 10 -6.65 44.24 -59.56
CA PRO A 10 -7.03 42.83 -59.78
C PRO A 10 -5.77 41.90 -59.79
N THR A 11 -5.82 40.58 -60.01
CA THR A 11 -5.50 39.91 -61.31
C THR A 11 -5.41 38.37 -61.08
N SER A 12 -6.07 37.55 -61.92
CA SER A 12 -5.46 36.69 -62.99
C SER A 12 -4.88 35.37 -62.48
N ASN A 13 -4.99 34.17 -63.08
CA ASN A 13 -5.69 33.54 -64.22
C ASN A 13 -5.57 32.00 -63.97
N LYS A 14 -6.53 31.15 -64.38
CA LYS A 14 -6.41 30.06 -65.40
C LYS A 14 -4.97 29.54 -65.66
N SER A 15 -4.66 28.25 -65.82
CA SER A 15 -5.39 27.00 -66.06
C SER A 15 -4.39 25.81 -66.08
N ASP A 16 -4.93 24.59 -66.15
CA ASP A 16 -4.39 23.38 -66.81
C ASP A 16 -3.41 22.39 -66.11
N ALA A 17 -3.91 21.14 -66.10
CA ALA A 17 -3.28 19.88 -66.52
C ALA A 17 -2.24 19.16 -65.63
N GLU A 18 -2.69 17.99 -65.15
CA GLU A 18 -2.05 16.66 -65.22
C GLU A 18 -0.52 16.55 -65.22
N THR A 19 0.02 15.84 -64.23
CA THR A 19 1.09 14.85 -64.44
C THR A 19 1.20 13.84 -63.28
N MET A 20 0.77 12.61 -63.58
CA MET A 20 1.42 11.31 -63.35
C MET A 20 1.59 10.67 -61.95
N ASN A 21 1.16 9.41 -61.96
CA ASN A 21 1.29 8.29 -61.01
C ASN A 21 2.71 7.94 -60.53
N ALA A 22 2.78 7.41 -59.28
CA ALA A 22 3.28 6.08 -58.85
C ALA A 22 4.10 6.14 -57.53
N PRO A 23 4.32 5.04 -56.79
CA PRO A 23 3.45 3.91 -56.45
C PRO A 23 3.34 3.70 -54.92
N THR A 24 2.17 3.25 -54.43
CA THR A 24 1.96 2.87 -53.03
C THR A 24 2.65 1.52 -52.76
N GLN A 25 3.65 1.50 -51.88
CA GLN A 25 4.23 0.26 -51.37
C GLN A 25 3.21 -0.50 -50.49
N PRO A 26 3.18 -1.85 -50.53
CA PRO A 26 2.28 -2.63 -49.71
C PRO A 26 2.77 -2.63 -48.25
N VAL A 27 2.00 -1.99 -47.37
CA VAL A 27 2.18 -2.14 -45.91
C VAL A 27 1.92 -3.59 -45.56
N LYS A 28 2.93 -4.24 -44.98
CA LYS A 28 2.85 -5.61 -44.46
C LYS A 28 1.65 -5.71 -43.53
N LYS A 29 0.68 -6.57 -43.88
CA LYS A 29 -0.38 -7.00 -42.96
C LYS A 29 0.29 -7.80 -41.85
N ASP A 30 0.52 -7.15 -40.72
CA ASP A 30 0.74 -7.86 -39.48
C ASP A 30 -0.52 -8.69 -39.23
N VAL A 31 -0.36 -10.00 -39.25
CA VAL A 31 -1.45 -10.96 -39.02
C VAL A 31 -1.80 -10.82 -37.55
N GLY A 32 -2.76 -9.93 -37.27
CA GLY A 32 -3.26 -9.68 -35.94
C GLY A 32 -3.70 -10.98 -35.30
N LYS A 33 -2.98 -11.41 -34.27
CA LYS A 33 -3.44 -12.43 -33.33
C LYS A 33 -4.86 -12.06 -32.88
N PRO A 34 -5.77 -13.04 -32.74
CA PRO A 34 -7.12 -12.76 -32.28
C PRO A 34 -7.04 -12.08 -30.91
N ARG A 35 -7.54 -10.84 -30.84
CA ARG A 35 -7.68 -10.09 -29.59
C ARG A 35 -8.83 -10.72 -28.81
N PHE A 36 -8.51 -11.71 -27.97
CA PHE A 36 -9.39 -12.15 -26.90
C PHE A 36 -9.62 -11.00 -25.92
N LEU A 37 -10.84 -10.93 -25.38
CA LEU A 37 -11.36 -10.08 -24.30
C LEU A 37 -10.39 -9.01 -23.76
N GLN A 38 -10.47 -7.80 -24.30
CA GLN A 38 -9.69 -6.61 -23.90
C GLN A 38 -10.04 -6.05 -22.50
N TYR A 39 -10.80 -6.79 -21.68
CA TYR A 39 -11.19 -6.39 -20.33
C TYR A 39 -10.26 -6.92 -19.23
N MET A 40 -9.37 -7.83 -19.59
CA MET A 40 -8.28 -8.29 -18.72
C MET A 40 -7.03 -8.45 -19.58
N GLU A 41 -6.41 -7.33 -19.94
CA GLU A 41 -4.99 -7.42 -20.28
C GLU A 41 -4.32 -8.05 -19.05
N VAL A 42 -3.69 -9.22 -19.24
CA VAL A 42 -2.79 -9.82 -18.26
C VAL A 42 -1.86 -8.68 -17.86
N PRO A 43 -1.91 -8.17 -16.61
CA PRO A 43 -1.02 -7.08 -16.23
C PRO A 43 0.40 -7.45 -16.63
N SER A 44 1.09 -6.55 -17.33
CA SER A 44 2.37 -6.84 -17.99
C SER A 44 3.42 -7.47 -17.06
N GLN A 45 3.29 -7.20 -15.76
CA GLN A 45 4.04 -7.83 -14.67
C GLN A 45 3.94 -9.37 -14.57
N TYR A 46 2.97 -10.02 -15.22
CA TYR A 46 2.75 -11.48 -15.13
C TYR A 46 3.27 -12.27 -16.33
N HIS A 47 3.81 -11.59 -17.36
CA HIS A 47 4.46 -12.29 -18.48
C HIS A 47 5.86 -12.82 -18.11
N GLU A 48 6.45 -12.34 -17.00
CA GLU A 48 7.82 -12.67 -16.58
C GLU A 48 7.88 -13.36 -15.20
N VAL A 49 6.76 -13.50 -14.48
CA VAL A 49 6.74 -14.02 -13.11
C VAL A 49 5.75 -15.17 -13.00
N ASP A 50 6.22 -16.34 -12.56
CA ASP A 50 5.39 -17.51 -12.29
C ASP A 50 4.83 -17.49 -10.85
N GLU A 51 3.81 -18.32 -10.59
CA GLU A 51 3.19 -18.43 -9.27
C GLU A 51 4.21 -18.79 -8.19
N GLN A 52 5.13 -19.70 -8.51
CA GLN A 52 6.11 -20.21 -7.56
C GLN A 52 7.07 -19.10 -7.11
N THR A 53 7.53 -18.24 -8.03
CA THR A 53 8.37 -17.08 -7.69
C THR A 53 7.64 -16.11 -6.76
N LEU A 54 6.32 -15.91 -6.96
CA LEU A 54 5.53 -15.07 -6.06
C LEU A 54 5.37 -15.71 -4.67
N ARG A 55 5.17 -17.04 -4.62
CA ARG A 55 5.11 -17.80 -3.36
C ARG A 55 6.44 -17.77 -2.62
N ASP A 56 7.55 -18.01 -3.31
CA ASP A 56 8.91 -18.05 -2.72
C ASP A 56 9.35 -16.71 -2.13
N ARG A 57 8.76 -15.59 -2.60
CA ARG A 57 8.99 -14.25 -2.03
C ARG A 57 8.33 -14.04 -0.67
N ILE A 58 7.27 -14.75 -0.33
CA ILE A 58 6.50 -14.51 0.90
C ILE A 58 7.27 -14.95 2.15
N PRO A 59 7.84 -16.17 2.26
CA PRO A 59 8.53 -16.62 3.46
C PRO A 59 9.65 -15.69 3.97
N PRO A 60 10.59 -15.20 3.13
CA PRO A 60 11.63 -14.29 3.63
C PRO A 60 11.08 -12.94 4.08
N LEU A 61 10.06 -12.39 3.39
CA LEU A 61 9.41 -11.13 3.79
C LEU A 61 8.63 -11.30 5.10
N ARG A 62 7.96 -12.44 5.27
CA ARG A 62 7.24 -12.80 6.49
C ARG A 62 8.21 -12.90 7.66
N ARG A 63 9.32 -13.62 7.49
CA ARG A 63 10.37 -13.71 8.52
C ARG A 63 10.93 -12.34 8.90
N ALA A 64 11.29 -11.51 7.91
CA ALA A 64 11.77 -10.16 8.16
C ALA A 64 10.75 -9.30 8.95
N TYR A 65 9.47 -9.36 8.58
CA TYR A 65 8.43 -8.64 9.32
C TYR A 65 8.28 -9.15 10.77
N LEU A 66 8.21 -10.47 10.98
CA LEU A 66 8.01 -11.05 12.30
C LEU A 66 9.20 -10.79 13.23
N ASN A 67 10.43 -10.97 12.75
CA ASN A 67 11.63 -10.73 13.55
C ASN A 67 11.76 -9.26 13.96
N ARG A 68 11.51 -8.33 13.03
CA ARG A 68 11.53 -6.89 13.34
C ARG A 68 10.41 -6.51 14.30
N ARG A 69 9.21 -7.09 14.14
CA ARG A 69 8.06 -6.89 15.03
C ARG A 69 8.34 -7.36 16.46
N GLU A 70 8.96 -8.52 16.63
CA GLU A 70 9.33 -9.06 17.94
C GLU A 70 10.37 -8.18 18.65
N ARG A 71 11.39 -7.71 17.91
CA ARG A 71 12.36 -6.76 18.46
C ARG A 71 11.73 -5.42 18.82
N LEU A 72 10.85 -4.90 17.97
CA LEU A 72 10.11 -3.67 18.24
C LEU A 72 9.23 -3.83 19.48
N GLU A 73 8.56 -4.97 19.65
CA GLU A 73 7.75 -5.25 20.83
C GLU A 73 8.59 -5.23 22.10
N THR A 74 9.72 -5.94 22.08
CA THR A 74 10.64 -6.03 23.22
C THR A 74 11.16 -4.65 23.62
N ALA A 75 11.66 -3.87 22.65
CA ALA A 75 12.16 -2.53 22.88
C ALA A 75 11.05 -1.56 23.34
N SER A 76 9.85 -1.66 22.78
CA SER A 76 8.72 -0.80 23.14
C SER A 76 8.21 -1.09 24.56
N ARG A 77 8.14 -2.37 24.95
CA ARG A 77 7.77 -2.77 26.32
C ARG A 77 8.80 -2.30 27.34
N GLU A 78 10.08 -2.40 27.01
CA GLU A 78 11.15 -1.93 27.90
C GLU A 78 11.14 -0.41 28.04
N LEU A 79 10.95 0.33 26.94
CA LEU A 79 10.80 1.78 26.98
C LEU A 79 9.63 2.23 27.86
N GLU A 80 8.48 1.56 27.73
CA GLU A 80 7.31 1.83 28.57
C GLU A 80 7.56 1.49 30.05
N ARG A 81 8.29 0.40 30.33
CA ARG A 81 8.69 0.02 31.68
C ARG A 81 9.58 1.10 32.31
N LEU A 82 10.58 1.59 31.59
CA LEU A 82 11.49 2.65 32.05
C LEU A 82 10.73 3.95 32.31
N ARG A 83 9.84 4.36 31.41
CA ARG A 83 9.01 5.57 31.58
C ARG A 83 8.14 5.50 32.84
N LYS A 84 7.51 4.34 33.08
CA LYS A 84 6.74 4.11 34.31
C LYS A 84 7.59 4.15 35.57
N ALA A 85 8.80 3.58 35.51
CA ALA A 85 9.72 3.58 36.64
C ALA A 85 10.19 5.01 36.98
N VAL A 86 10.57 5.81 35.99
CA VAL A 86 10.92 7.24 36.18
C VAL A 86 9.74 8.00 36.80
N SER A 87 8.53 7.84 36.25
CA SER A 87 7.34 8.50 36.78
C SER A 87 7.04 8.10 38.23
N ALA A 88 7.23 6.83 38.58
CA ALA A 88 7.06 6.36 39.95
C ALA A 88 8.12 6.93 40.92
N LEU A 89 9.38 6.99 40.49
CA LEU A 89 10.47 7.58 41.27
C LEU A 89 10.25 9.08 41.49
N GLU A 90 9.79 9.82 40.48
CA GLU A 90 9.44 11.24 40.60
C GLU A 90 8.28 11.45 41.59
N ALA A 91 7.24 10.62 41.54
CA ALA A 91 6.13 10.68 42.48
C ALA A 91 6.59 10.41 43.93
N GLN A 92 7.42 9.39 44.14
CA GLN A 92 8.01 9.09 45.45
C GLN A 92 8.90 10.23 45.96
N GLN A 93 9.63 10.88 45.04
CA GLN A 93 10.46 12.03 45.35
C GLN A 93 9.63 13.19 45.88
N GLU A 94 8.52 13.54 45.22
CA GLU A 94 7.64 14.63 45.64
C GLU A 94 6.96 14.37 46.99
N GLU A 95 6.45 13.15 47.21
CA GLU A 95 5.85 12.77 48.49
C GLU A 95 6.86 12.86 49.64
N THR A 96 8.06 12.33 49.42
CA THR A 96 9.14 12.39 50.42
C THR A 96 9.62 13.83 50.62
N ASN A 97 9.63 14.65 49.57
CA ASN A 97 9.99 16.06 49.63
C ASN A 97 9.04 16.85 50.55
N ALA A 98 7.74 16.57 50.47
CA ALA A 98 6.75 17.14 51.37
C ALA A 98 6.93 16.60 52.81
N SER A 99 7.20 15.31 52.97
CA SER A 99 7.36 14.67 54.28
C SER A 99 8.57 15.20 55.05
N TRP A 100 9.78 15.19 54.47
CA TRP A 100 10.99 15.58 55.21
C TRP A 100 10.99 17.06 55.58
N ARG A 101 10.41 17.93 54.72
CA ARG A 101 10.24 19.36 55.04
C ARG A 101 9.35 19.54 56.26
N ARG A 102 8.23 18.81 56.31
CA ARG A 102 7.32 18.82 57.46
C ARG A 102 8.04 18.35 58.72
N ASP A 103 8.77 17.25 58.65
CA ASP A 103 9.50 16.68 59.79
C ASP A 103 10.64 17.59 60.27
N PHE A 104 11.33 18.26 59.34
CA PHE A 104 12.36 19.24 59.65
C PHE A 104 11.80 20.49 60.34
N LEU A 105 10.69 21.03 59.85
CA LEU A 105 10.01 22.17 60.46
C LEU A 105 9.44 21.82 61.84
N ASN A 106 8.78 20.66 61.97
CA ASN A 106 8.27 20.15 63.25
C ASN A 106 9.39 19.87 64.26
N GLY A 107 10.56 19.46 63.78
CA GLY A 107 11.78 19.29 64.57
C GLY A 107 12.50 20.60 64.91
N PHE A 108 11.94 21.76 64.58
CA PHE A 108 12.54 23.09 64.74
C PHE A 108 13.94 23.19 64.11
N GLY A 109 14.10 22.64 62.92
CA GLY A 109 15.37 22.66 62.17
C GLY A 109 16.39 21.62 62.60
N LYS A 110 16.04 20.69 63.51
CA LYS A 110 16.93 19.57 63.87
C LYS A 110 16.92 18.51 62.77
N GLN A 111 18.11 18.14 62.30
CA GLN A 111 18.28 16.99 61.40
C GLN A 111 18.20 15.68 62.19
N SER A 112 16.96 15.26 62.47
CA SER A 112 16.71 13.95 63.08
C SER A 112 17.23 12.83 62.18
N LYS A 113 17.36 11.61 62.75
CA LYS A 113 17.72 10.43 61.97
C LYS A 113 16.74 10.22 60.80
N ALA A 114 15.44 10.37 61.03
CA ALA A 114 14.40 10.24 60.01
C ALA A 114 14.58 11.24 58.85
N VAL A 115 14.84 12.52 59.15
CA VAL A 115 15.09 13.55 58.11
C VAL A 115 16.34 13.21 57.29
N ARG A 116 17.42 12.74 57.93
CA ARG A 116 18.64 12.32 57.22
C ARG A 116 18.41 11.10 56.33
N ASP A 117 17.63 10.13 56.80
CA ASP A 117 17.33 8.91 56.05
C ASP A 117 16.43 9.22 54.83
N GLN A 118 15.41 10.09 54.99
CA GLN A 118 14.57 10.57 53.89
C GLN A 118 15.39 11.36 52.84
N LEU A 119 16.31 12.22 53.28
CA LEU A 119 17.20 12.96 52.35
C LEU A 119 18.14 12.02 51.58
N LYS A 120 18.65 10.95 52.21
CA LYS A 120 19.44 9.92 51.52
C LYS A 120 18.61 9.13 50.51
N GLN A 121 17.40 8.71 50.89
CA GLN A 121 16.49 8.01 49.96
C GLN A 121 16.15 8.87 48.76
N LYS A 122 15.86 10.16 48.98
CA LYS A 122 15.64 11.14 47.91
C LYS A 122 16.82 11.21 46.94
N ALA A 123 18.05 11.28 47.46
CA ALA A 123 19.25 11.33 46.63
C ALA A 123 19.42 10.03 45.80
N ASN A 124 19.18 8.87 46.41
CA ASN A 124 19.26 7.59 45.70
C ASN A 124 18.24 7.49 44.56
N TRP A 125 16.97 7.85 44.79
CA TRP A 125 15.95 7.83 43.74
C TRP A 125 16.24 8.82 42.63
N GLN A 126 16.83 9.98 42.95
CA GLN A 126 17.23 10.94 41.94
C GLN A 126 18.30 10.37 41.00
N ILE A 127 19.30 9.69 41.56
CA ILE A 127 20.34 9.01 40.77
C ILE A 127 19.72 7.89 39.91
N GLU A 128 18.83 7.08 40.48
CA GLU A 128 18.16 6.00 39.75
C GLU A 128 17.28 6.54 38.62
N ALA A 129 16.54 7.62 38.85
CA ALA A 129 15.71 8.26 37.82
C ALA A 129 16.58 8.84 36.70
N GLU A 130 17.73 9.42 37.03
CA GLU A 130 18.69 9.93 36.04
C GLU A 130 19.26 8.81 35.18
N GLN A 131 19.70 7.70 35.78
CA GLN A 131 20.15 6.51 35.04
C GLN A 131 19.05 5.95 34.12
N GLN A 132 17.81 5.87 34.59
CA GLN A 132 16.70 5.40 33.77
C GLN A 132 16.35 6.38 32.63
N ARG A 133 16.49 7.69 32.83
CA ARG A 133 16.34 8.68 31.75
C ARG A 133 17.43 8.53 30.70
N GLU A 134 18.68 8.30 31.08
CA GLU A 134 19.76 7.99 30.13
C GLU A 134 19.42 6.74 29.31
N MET A 135 18.94 5.67 29.96
CA MET A 135 18.48 4.46 29.25
C MET A 135 17.33 4.74 28.28
N ILE A 136 16.37 5.59 28.65
CA ILE A 136 15.28 6.02 27.77
C ILE A 136 15.84 6.78 26.56
N GLU A 137 16.76 7.72 26.76
CA GLU A 137 17.40 8.51 25.70
C GLU A 137 18.14 7.62 24.69
N LEU A 138 18.77 6.54 25.15
CA LEU A 138 19.43 5.55 24.28
C LEU A 138 18.45 4.64 23.54
N LEU A 139 17.30 4.31 24.14
CA LEU A 139 16.35 3.33 23.61
C LEU A 139 15.28 3.96 22.69
N GLU A 140 14.86 5.19 22.95
CA GLU A 140 13.85 5.90 22.17
C GLU A 140 14.19 6.05 20.67
N PRO A 141 15.41 6.42 20.26
CA PRO A 141 15.75 6.45 18.84
C PRO A 141 15.76 5.04 18.22
N GLN A 142 16.18 4.01 18.96
CA GLN A 142 16.13 2.62 18.49
C GLN A 142 14.70 2.14 18.25
N VAL A 143 13.78 2.45 19.17
CA VAL A 143 12.35 2.15 19.00
C VAL A 143 11.79 2.87 17.77
N THR A 144 12.13 4.14 17.59
CA THR A 144 11.71 4.92 16.41
C THR A 144 12.20 4.29 15.11
N TRP A 145 13.48 3.92 15.07
CA TRP A 145 14.10 3.26 13.93
C TRP A 145 13.45 1.90 13.61
N LEU A 146 13.30 1.02 14.62
CA LEU A 146 12.64 -0.28 14.47
C LEU A 146 11.19 -0.14 14.00
N ARG A 147 10.47 0.88 14.48
CA ARG A 147 9.08 1.14 14.12
C ARG A 147 8.93 1.49 12.64
N VAL A 148 9.85 2.28 12.10
CA VAL A 148 9.90 2.58 10.66
C VAL A 148 10.24 1.33 9.84
N HIS A 149 11.29 0.60 10.20
CA HIS A 149 11.72 -0.58 9.43
C HIS A 149 10.74 -1.76 9.50
N THR A 150 10.00 -1.90 10.60
CA THR A 150 8.90 -2.86 10.74
C THR A 150 7.73 -2.49 9.83
N HIS A 151 7.39 -1.20 9.74
CA HIS A 151 6.35 -0.73 8.82
C HIS A 151 6.69 -1.01 7.35
N TYR A 152 7.94 -0.76 6.94
CA TYR A 152 8.38 -1.09 5.58
C TYR A 152 8.31 -2.59 5.32
N ALA A 153 8.80 -3.43 6.25
CA ALA A 153 8.70 -4.89 6.11
C ALA A 153 7.25 -5.37 5.97
N ARG A 154 6.33 -4.81 6.78
CA ARG A 154 4.89 -5.09 6.71
C ARG A 154 4.30 -4.69 5.34
N THR A 155 4.67 -3.52 4.85
CA THR A 155 4.19 -3.02 3.55
C THR A 155 4.69 -3.90 2.41
N SER A 156 5.97 -4.26 2.41
CA SER A 156 6.55 -5.16 1.42
C SER A 156 5.89 -6.54 1.44
N LEU A 157 5.66 -7.12 2.62
CA LEU A 157 4.92 -8.38 2.77
C LEU A 157 3.50 -8.26 2.21
N GLY A 158 2.77 -7.20 2.56
CA GLY A 158 1.40 -6.97 2.08
C GLY A 158 1.32 -6.81 0.56
N VAL A 159 2.28 -6.09 -0.05
CA VAL A 159 2.36 -5.97 -1.51
C VAL A 159 2.63 -7.33 -2.17
N ALA A 160 3.55 -8.13 -1.63
CA ALA A 160 3.84 -9.45 -2.19
C ALA A 160 2.63 -10.40 -2.07
N GLN A 161 1.94 -10.40 -0.94
CA GLN A 161 0.70 -11.19 -0.75
C GLN A 161 -0.40 -10.74 -1.71
N TYR A 162 -0.56 -9.42 -1.90
CA TYR A 162 -1.54 -8.88 -2.84
C TYR A 162 -1.20 -9.27 -4.30
N GLN A 163 0.08 -9.21 -4.68
CA GLN A 163 0.53 -9.64 -6.01
C GLN A 163 0.25 -11.13 -6.26
N LEU A 164 0.50 -12.00 -5.28
CA LEU A 164 0.17 -13.42 -5.37
C LEU A 164 -1.35 -13.61 -5.48
N TYR A 165 -2.12 -12.92 -4.64
CA TYR A 165 -3.58 -13.00 -4.68
C TYR A 165 -4.14 -12.61 -6.04
N ASP A 166 -3.73 -11.46 -6.57
CA ASP A 166 -4.18 -10.98 -7.89
C ASP A 166 -3.78 -11.94 -9.01
N TYR A 167 -2.57 -12.51 -8.96
CA TYR A 167 -2.10 -13.50 -9.92
C TYR A 167 -2.95 -14.78 -9.90
N VAL A 168 -3.15 -15.36 -8.71
CA VAL A 168 -3.94 -16.58 -8.53
C VAL A 168 -5.40 -16.33 -8.93
N ALA A 169 -5.98 -15.20 -8.53
CA ALA A 169 -7.35 -14.83 -8.88
C ALA A 169 -7.51 -14.68 -10.40
N HIS A 170 -6.56 -14.02 -11.06
CA HIS A 170 -6.57 -13.83 -12.51
C HIS A 170 -6.46 -15.16 -13.26
N ASN A 171 -5.49 -16.00 -12.91
CA ASN A 171 -5.30 -17.30 -13.58
C ASN A 171 -6.46 -18.26 -13.31
N THR A 172 -7.00 -18.27 -12.09
CA THR A 172 -8.20 -19.04 -11.75
C THR A 172 -9.39 -18.59 -12.59
N MET A 173 -9.59 -17.28 -12.74
CA MET A 173 -10.65 -16.75 -13.59
C MET A 173 -10.46 -17.15 -15.06
N LEU A 174 -9.24 -17.08 -15.60
CA LEU A 174 -8.96 -17.51 -16.97
C LEU A 174 -9.22 -19.00 -17.16
N ALA A 175 -8.83 -19.84 -16.20
CA ALA A 175 -9.08 -21.28 -16.24
C ALA A 175 -10.59 -21.57 -16.24
N VAL A 176 -11.34 -20.98 -15.31
CA VAL A 176 -12.81 -21.15 -15.23
C VAL A 176 -13.51 -20.60 -16.48
N ALA A 177 -13.06 -19.47 -17.02
CA ALA A 177 -13.61 -18.91 -18.25
C ALA A 177 -13.39 -19.84 -19.45
N LYS A 178 -12.21 -20.48 -19.52
CA LYS A 178 -11.89 -21.46 -20.56
C LYS A 178 -12.77 -22.71 -20.41
N GLU A 179 -12.88 -23.26 -19.20
CA GLU A 179 -13.77 -24.39 -18.91
C GLU A 179 -15.22 -24.08 -19.24
N PHE A 180 -15.70 -22.88 -18.90
CA PHE A 180 -17.04 -22.43 -19.27
C PHE A 180 -17.20 -22.38 -20.78
N ALA A 181 -16.27 -21.75 -21.51
CA ALA A 181 -16.33 -21.62 -22.97
C ALA A 181 -16.33 -22.97 -23.69
N GLU A 182 -15.67 -23.99 -23.12
CA GLU A 182 -15.63 -25.36 -23.62
C GLU A 182 -16.82 -26.21 -23.16
N SER A 183 -17.70 -25.68 -22.30
CA SER A 183 -18.87 -26.40 -21.78
C SER A 183 -20.05 -26.41 -22.76
N GLY A 184 -20.87 -27.47 -22.69
CA GLY A 184 -22.12 -27.55 -23.46
C GLY A 184 -23.18 -26.51 -23.05
N ILE A 185 -23.01 -25.82 -21.91
CA ILE A 185 -23.86 -24.68 -21.53
C ILE A 185 -23.47 -23.44 -22.33
N ALA A 186 -22.16 -23.18 -22.50
CA ALA A 186 -21.70 -22.09 -23.33
C ALA A 186 -22.06 -22.29 -24.80
N GLU A 187 -22.03 -23.52 -25.31
CA GLU A 187 -22.51 -23.84 -26.66
C GLU A 187 -23.96 -23.38 -26.87
N LYS A 188 -24.88 -23.75 -25.98
CA LYS A 188 -26.28 -23.30 -26.01
C LYS A 188 -26.40 -21.77 -25.88
N LEU A 189 -25.57 -21.14 -25.05
CA LEU A 189 -25.54 -19.69 -24.94
C LEU A 189 -25.13 -19.06 -26.28
N TYR A 190 -24.05 -19.56 -26.91
CA TYR A 190 -23.53 -19.10 -28.19
C TYR A 190 -24.54 -19.25 -29.33
N GLU A 191 -25.37 -20.31 -29.33
CA GLU A 191 -26.47 -20.47 -30.29
C GLU A 191 -27.53 -19.35 -30.16
N THR A 192 -27.75 -18.82 -28.95
CA THR A 192 -28.75 -17.76 -28.71
C THR A 192 -28.21 -16.34 -28.91
N LEU A 193 -26.89 -16.14 -28.84
CA LEU A 193 -26.28 -14.81 -28.94
C LEU A 193 -26.60 -14.05 -30.23
N PRO A 194 -26.63 -14.66 -31.44
CA PRO A 194 -26.94 -13.93 -32.67
C PRO A 194 -28.30 -13.22 -32.61
N ALA A 195 -29.33 -13.88 -32.09
CA ALA A 195 -30.67 -13.29 -31.97
C ALA A 195 -30.68 -12.11 -30.98
N LEU A 196 -29.98 -12.24 -29.86
CA LEU A 196 -29.83 -11.16 -28.88
C LEU A 196 -29.05 -9.97 -29.48
N PHE A 197 -27.96 -10.24 -30.20
CA PHE A 197 -27.13 -9.22 -30.85
C PHE A 197 -27.90 -8.46 -31.92
N SER A 198 -28.67 -9.14 -32.77
CA SER A 198 -29.56 -8.50 -33.75
C SER A 198 -30.66 -7.66 -33.08
N ARG A 199 -31.19 -8.11 -31.93
CA ARG A 199 -32.14 -7.31 -31.16
C ARG A 199 -31.51 -6.02 -30.64
N ILE A 200 -30.32 -6.11 -30.04
CA ILE A 200 -29.56 -4.95 -29.53
C ILE A 200 -29.25 -3.98 -30.66
N GLU A 201 -28.80 -4.48 -31.80
CA GLU A 201 -28.53 -3.66 -32.99
C GLU A 201 -29.78 -2.90 -33.46
N ARG A 202 -30.94 -3.56 -33.50
CA ARG A 202 -32.21 -2.91 -33.83
C ARG A 202 -32.64 -1.86 -32.81
N GLU A 203 -32.46 -2.11 -31.52
CA GLU A 203 -32.78 -1.13 -30.45
C GLU A 203 -31.83 0.08 -30.48
N LEU A 204 -30.61 -0.09 -30.99
CA LEU A 204 -29.60 0.95 -31.11
C LEU A 204 -29.52 1.57 -32.51
N SER A 205 -30.40 1.18 -33.45
CA SER A 205 -30.32 1.59 -34.87
C SER A 205 -30.36 3.10 -35.11
N ASN A 206 -30.87 3.85 -34.14
CA ASN A 206 -30.97 5.31 -34.20
C ASN A 206 -29.71 6.03 -33.66
N ARG A 207 -28.69 5.27 -33.25
CA ARG A 207 -27.41 5.80 -32.76
C ARG A 207 -26.34 5.61 -33.82
N ASP A 208 -25.52 6.64 -34.00
CA ASP A 208 -24.39 6.61 -34.92
C ASP A 208 -23.19 5.92 -34.24
N LEU A 209 -23.21 4.58 -34.20
CA LEU A 209 -22.20 3.74 -33.56
C LEU A 209 -21.37 3.03 -34.63
N ASN A 210 -20.05 2.99 -34.46
CA ASN A 210 -19.21 2.12 -35.27
C ASN A 210 -19.28 0.66 -34.79
N ASP A 211 -18.86 -0.28 -35.64
CA ASP A 211 -18.91 -1.73 -35.37
C ASP A 211 -18.22 -2.12 -34.05
N GLN A 212 -17.15 -1.42 -33.68
CA GLN A 212 -16.41 -1.70 -32.45
C GLN A 212 -17.20 -1.27 -31.20
N GLN A 213 -17.86 -0.12 -31.26
CA GLN A 213 -18.74 0.37 -30.20
C GLN A 213 -19.97 -0.52 -30.07
N LEU A 214 -20.60 -0.92 -31.19
CA LEU A 214 -21.74 -1.83 -31.20
C LEU A 214 -21.36 -3.18 -30.56
N LYS A 215 -20.25 -3.78 -30.98
CA LYS A 215 -19.75 -5.03 -30.37
C LYS A 215 -19.50 -4.88 -28.87
N ARG A 216 -18.88 -3.79 -28.43
CA ARG A 216 -18.65 -3.53 -26.99
C ARG A 216 -19.95 -3.51 -26.21
N LEU A 217 -21.00 -2.85 -26.73
CA LEU A 217 -22.31 -2.80 -26.08
C LEU A 217 -22.99 -4.19 -26.07
N GLN A 218 -22.89 -4.94 -27.16
CA GLN A 218 -23.41 -6.31 -27.23
C GLN A 218 -22.76 -7.23 -26.18
N TYR A 219 -21.43 -7.21 -26.08
CA TYR A 219 -20.71 -7.99 -25.06
C TYR A 219 -20.98 -7.49 -23.64
N ALA A 220 -21.08 -6.17 -23.42
CA ALA A 220 -21.42 -5.60 -22.13
C ALA A 220 -22.82 -6.03 -21.67
N ALA A 221 -23.81 -6.00 -22.55
CA ALA A 221 -25.17 -6.44 -22.24
C ALA A 221 -25.24 -7.92 -21.84
N VAL A 222 -24.48 -8.79 -22.51
CA VAL A 222 -24.36 -10.20 -22.13
C VAL A 222 -23.68 -10.33 -20.77
N GLY A 223 -22.61 -9.57 -20.53
CA GLY A 223 -21.91 -9.54 -19.25
C GLY A 223 -22.81 -9.10 -18.09
N GLU A 224 -23.56 -8.01 -18.27
CA GLU A 224 -24.53 -7.52 -17.29
C GLU A 224 -25.63 -8.55 -17.02
N LEU A 225 -26.16 -9.20 -18.06
CA LEU A 225 -27.14 -10.26 -17.91
C LEU A 225 -26.58 -11.41 -17.06
N LEU A 226 -25.39 -11.90 -17.36
CA LEU A 226 -24.75 -12.96 -16.57
C LEU A 226 -24.51 -12.53 -15.11
N LEU A 227 -24.05 -11.29 -14.89
CA LEU A 227 -23.84 -10.74 -13.56
C LEU A 227 -25.15 -10.52 -12.78
N SER A 228 -26.27 -10.32 -13.46
CA SER A 228 -27.59 -10.20 -12.81
C SER A 228 -28.04 -11.50 -12.14
N TYR A 229 -27.55 -12.66 -12.61
CA TYR A 229 -27.78 -13.97 -12.00
C TYR A 229 -26.73 -14.36 -10.96
N ARG A 230 -25.81 -13.46 -10.60
CA ARG A 230 -24.77 -13.78 -9.62
C ARG A 230 -25.40 -14.12 -8.25
N PRO A 231 -24.85 -15.12 -7.53
CA PRO A 231 -25.24 -15.37 -6.14
C PRO A 231 -24.96 -14.14 -5.26
N GLU A 232 -25.83 -13.89 -4.26
CA GLU A 232 -25.65 -12.78 -3.31
C GLU A 232 -24.40 -12.93 -2.43
N LYS A 233 -23.99 -14.18 -2.19
CA LYS A 233 -22.82 -14.52 -1.38
C LYS A 233 -21.74 -15.11 -2.28
N LEU A 234 -20.66 -14.36 -2.47
CA LEU A 234 -19.46 -14.82 -3.15
C LEU A 234 -18.45 -15.32 -2.12
N SER A 235 -17.87 -16.50 -2.37
CA SER A 235 -16.74 -17.00 -1.59
C SER A 235 -15.47 -16.25 -1.97
N THR A 236 -14.68 -15.83 -0.99
CA THR A 236 -13.35 -15.29 -1.23
C THR A 236 -12.41 -16.42 -1.64
N ILE A 237 -11.58 -16.17 -2.66
CA ILE A 237 -10.51 -17.09 -3.04
C ILE A 237 -9.55 -17.18 -1.85
N GLN A 238 -9.34 -18.40 -1.35
CA GLN A 238 -8.34 -18.67 -0.33
C GLN A 238 -7.01 -18.86 -1.04
N VAL A 239 -6.04 -18.00 -0.74
CA VAL A 239 -4.69 -18.12 -1.25
C VAL A 239 -3.81 -18.50 -0.07
N GLU A 240 -3.27 -19.72 -0.09
CA GLU A 240 -2.28 -20.13 0.90
C GLU A 240 -1.15 -19.09 0.95
N ASP A 241 -0.67 -18.80 2.17
CA ASP A 241 0.31 -17.77 2.48
C ASP A 241 -0.16 -16.29 2.43
N SER A 242 -1.44 -16.05 2.15
CA SER A 242 -2.04 -14.71 2.23
C SER A 242 -2.54 -14.32 3.64
N GLU A 243 -2.01 -14.94 4.70
CA GLU A 243 -2.42 -14.65 6.08
C GLU A 243 -2.24 -13.17 6.41
N LYS A 244 -3.32 -12.54 6.90
CA LYS A 244 -3.28 -11.16 7.34
C LYS A 244 -2.81 -11.10 8.79
N TYR A 245 -1.65 -10.53 9.02
CA TYR A 245 -1.18 -10.23 10.37
C TYR A 245 -1.90 -8.99 10.92
N PRO A 246 -2.59 -9.05 12.06
CA PRO A 246 -3.15 -7.85 12.67
C PRO A 246 -2.02 -6.88 13.07
N LYS A 247 -2.28 -5.58 12.91
CA LYS A 247 -1.38 -4.52 13.39
C LYS A 247 -1.42 -4.50 14.92
N LEU A 248 -0.28 -4.32 15.58
CA LEU A 248 -0.21 -4.06 17.02
C LEU A 248 -0.07 -2.57 17.34
N ASP A 249 -0.38 -2.19 18.57
CA ASP A 249 -0.44 -0.79 19.01
C ASP A 249 0.91 -0.06 18.92
N PHE A 250 2.01 -0.79 19.06
CA PHE A 250 3.37 -0.24 18.94
C PHE A 250 3.84 -0.09 17.48
N GLU A 251 3.17 -0.73 16.52
CA GLU A 251 3.49 -0.56 15.10
C GLU A 251 3.04 0.83 14.61
N ALA A 252 3.73 1.36 13.61
CA ALA A 252 3.35 2.64 13.02
C ALA A 252 2.01 2.57 12.29
N ASP A 253 1.21 3.62 12.42
CA ASP A 253 0.08 3.82 11.54
C ASP A 253 0.50 4.20 10.12
N PRO A 254 -0.18 3.71 9.06
CA PRO A 254 0.07 4.17 7.69
C PRO A 254 0.01 5.69 7.53
N SER A 255 -0.81 6.37 8.35
CA SER A 255 -0.89 7.83 8.34
C SER A 255 0.35 8.55 8.87
N GLU A 256 1.16 7.89 9.71
CA GLU A 256 2.37 8.48 10.31
C GLU A 256 3.51 8.66 9.30
N PHE A 257 3.45 7.94 8.17
CA PHE A 257 4.54 7.83 7.19
C PHE A 257 4.14 8.26 5.77
N ARG A 258 3.12 9.12 5.63
CA ARG A 258 2.60 9.60 4.33
C ARG A 258 3.64 10.32 3.45
N SER A 259 4.67 10.91 4.04
CA SER A 259 5.71 11.65 3.31
C SER A 259 7.04 10.91 3.36
N PHE A 260 7.54 10.49 2.19
CA PHE A 260 8.85 9.87 2.05
C PHE A 260 9.98 10.72 2.67
N LEU A 261 9.93 12.03 2.44
CA LEU A 261 10.89 12.98 3.03
C LEU A 261 10.80 13.01 4.55
N GLY A 262 9.58 12.98 5.10
CA GLY A 262 9.35 12.96 6.55
C GLY A 262 9.86 11.67 7.20
N VAL A 263 9.66 10.52 6.55
CA VAL A 263 10.16 9.23 7.05
C VAL A 263 11.68 9.19 7.02
N ARG A 264 12.28 9.55 5.88
CA ARG A 264 13.74 9.58 5.75
C ARG A 264 14.37 10.48 6.81
N LYS A 265 13.81 11.68 7.02
CA LYS A 265 14.27 12.58 8.07
C LYS A 265 14.21 11.94 9.45
N ARG A 266 13.09 11.29 9.83
CA ARG A 266 12.97 10.60 11.13
C ARG A 266 13.96 9.46 11.31
N VAL A 267 14.22 8.68 10.26
CA VAL A 267 15.22 7.61 10.29
C VAL A 267 16.61 8.21 10.50
N THR A 268 16.99 9.21 9.71
CA THR A 268 18.28 9.88 9.85
C THR A 268 18.45 10.52 11.22
N GLU A 269 17.42 11.21 11.75
CA GLU A 269 17.45 11.80 13.10
C GLU A 269 17.55 10.74 14.20
N ALA A 270 16.98 9.54 14.00
CA ALA A 270 17.11 8.43 14.94
C ALA A 270 18.52 7.82 14.86
N GLU A 271 19.03 7.58 13.65
CA GLU A 271 20.37 7.04 13.39
C GLU A 271 21.48 7.95 13.93
N GLU A 272 21.35 9.26 13.79
CA GLU A 272 22.28 10.25 14.36
C GLU A 272 22.36 10.21 15.89
N LYS A 273 21.31 9.72 16.56
CA LYS A 273 21.23 9.59 18.02
C LYS A 273 21.59 8.18 18.50
N MET A 274 21.85 7.25 17.59
CA MET A 274 22.17 5.87 17.92
C MET A 274 23.68 5.66 17.82
N ASP A 275 24.31 5.22 18.91
CA ASP A 275 25.73 4.85 18.91
C ASP A 275 26.01 3.63 18.02
N VAL A 276 25.04 2.73 17.92
CA VAL A 276 25.12 1.50 17.10
C VAL A 276 23.85 1.35 16.30
N ILE A 277 23.98 1.27 14.97
CA ILE A 277 22.86 0.99 14.07
C ILE A 277 22.77 -0.53 13.86
N PRO A 278 21.66 -1.19 14.25
CA PRO A 278 21.50 -2.62 14.05
C PRO A 278 21.51 -3.00 12.56
N ASN A 279 22.19 -4.09 12.23
CA ASN A 279 22.17 -4.65 10.88
C ASN A 279 20.84 -5.37 10.63
N LEU A 280 20.01 -4.82 9.74
CA LEU A 280 18.71 -5.40 9.37
C LEU A 280 18.80 -6.85 8.87
N GLU A 281 19.85 -7.22 8.15
CA GLU A 281 19.99 -8.61 7.68
C GLU A 281 20.21 -9.60 8.82
N GLU A 282 20.91 -9.18 9.86
CA GLU A 282 21.09 -9.99 11.06
C GLU A 282 19.79 -10.09 11.86
N ILE A 283 19.00 -9.02 11.90
CA ILE A 283 17.65 -9.05 12.46
C ILE A 283 16.78 -10.07 11.72
N ASP A 284 16.80 -10.03 10.39
CA ASP A 284 15.94 -10.87 9.55
C ASP A 284 16.38 -12.34 9.48
N LYS A 285 17.60 -12.67 9.95
CA LYS A 285 18.16 -14.03 10.02
C LYS A 285 18.07 -14.66 11.42
N ALA A 286 17.94 -13.85 12.47
CA ALA A 286 17.80 -14.29 13.86
C ALA A 286 16.52 -15.12 14.08
#